data_AF-A0A3B0PQ85-F1
#
_entry.id   AF-A0A3B0PQ85-F1
#
_cell.length_a   1.000
_cell.length_b   1.000
_cell.length_c   1.000
_cell.angle_alpha   90.00
_cell.angle_beta   90.00
_cell.angle_gamma   90.00
#
_symmetry.space_group_name_H-M   'P 1'
#
loop_
_entity.id
_entity.type
_entity.pdbx_description
1 polymer ?
#
loop_
_entity_poly.entity_id
_entity_poly.type
_entity_poly.pdbx_seq_one_letter_code
_entity_poly.pdbx_strand_id
1 'polypeptide(L)'
;MGHYAKVEEGHLFRAKDENKDQTYFLAQLTNEQLKKVIMPLANLEKPEIRQIAAELGLATASKKDSTGICFIGERNFGQFLQNYIPAQEGDIVDITTNKKVGKHVGSFYYTIGQRKGLNLGGMSEPYYVCGHNIKENIVYVAPSSRPEYLYSDSLIASGYTFNNNEFDKNNLTAKFRYRQKDIPVSIEILNDQQIKVSYPSKSSAVTPGQQIVFYDGDKCIGGATIDELFINDRKITYL
;
A
#
# COMPACT_ATOMS: atom_id res chain seq x y z
N MET A 1 18.36 -12.03 -5.62
CA MET A 1 18.23 -10.68 -5.03
C MET A 1 18.25 -10.77 -3.52
N GLY A 2 18.62 -9.71 -2.80
CA GLY A 2 18.57 -9.66 -1.33
C GLY A 2 17.18 -9.42 -0.75
N HIS A 3 16.13 -9.88 -1.44
CA HIS A 3 14.75 -9.75 -0.97
C HIS A 3 14.38 -10.90 -0.04
N TYR A 4 13.57 -10.60 0.97
CA TYR A 4 12.90 -11.59 1.82
C TYR A 4 11.65 -12.07 1.10
N ALA A 5 11.82 -13.04 0.21
CA ALA A 5 10.73 -13.74 -0.44
C ALA A 5 11.24 -15.12 -0.83
N LYS A 6 10.33 -16.05 -1.11
CA LYS A 6 10.67 -17.37 -1.62
C LYS A 6 10.19 -17.49 -3.06
N VAL A 7 11.02 -18.11 -3.91
CA VAL A 7 10.66 -18.41 -5.31
C VAL A 7 10.93 -19.89 -5.56
N GLU A 8 9.91 -20.61 -6.04
CA GLU A 8 10.01 -22.02 -6.44
C GLU A 8 9.34 -22.18 -7.80
N GLU A 9 10.04 -22.74 -8.78
CA GLU A 9 9.51 -23.02 -10.13
C GLU A 9 8.86 -21.81 -10.85
N GLY A 10 9.29 -20.59 -10.51
CA GLY A 10 8.73 -19.35 -11.06
C GLY A 10 7.52 -18.82 -10.30
N HIS A 11 7.16 -19.41 -9.17
CA HIS A 11 6.07 -18.98 -8.29
C HIS A 11 6.60 -18.25 -7.08
N LEU A 12 5.88 -17.21 -6.64
CA LEU A 12 6.28 -16.35 -5.52
C LEU A 12 5.56 -16.78 -4.23
N PHE A 13 6.31 -16.88 -3.15
CA PHE A 13 5.82 -17.25 -1.82
C PHE A 13 6.40 -16.31 -0.77
N ARG A 14 5.71 -16.23 0.37
CA ARG A 14 6.17 -15.49 1.54
C ARG A 14 7.53 -16.00 2.02
N ALA A 15 8.32 -15.10 2.58
CA ALA A 15 9.51 -15.49 3.33
C ALA A 15 9.15 -16.04 4.71
N LYS A 16 10.06 -16.81 5.30
CA LYS A 16 9.99 -17.26 6.70
C LYS A 16 9.81 -16.09 7.68
N ASP A 17 10.52 -14.98 7.44
CA ASP A 17 10.40 -13.76 8.24
C ASP A 17 9.22 -12.89 7.77
N GLU A 18 8.03 -13.12 8.32
CA GLU A 18 6.82 -12.38 7.96
C GLU A 18 6.94 -10.86 8.19
N ASN A 19 7.76 -10.41 9.15
CA ASN A 19 7.94 -8.99 9.46
C ASN A 19 8.79 -8.26 8.41
N LYS A 20 9.58 -9.04 7.67
CA LYS A 20 10.45 -8.58 6.58
C LYS A 20 9.99 -9.05 5.21
N ASP A 21 8.97 -9.88 5.11
CA ASP A 21 8.42 -10.39 3.86
C ASP A 21 8.21 -9.28 2.83
N GLN A 22 8.80 -9.45 1.65
CA GLN A 22 8.82 -8.45 0.58
C GLN A 22 8.02 -8.88 -0.65
N THR A 23 7.23 -9.96 -0.56
CA THR A 23 6.36 -10.39 -1.66
C THR A 23 5.42 -9.28 -2.14
N TYR A 24 5.00 -8.39 -1.25
CA TYR A 24 4.17 -7.22 -1.58
C TYR A 24 4.78 -6.36 -2.70
N PHE A 25 6.10 -6.15 -2.68
CA PHE A 25 6.79 -5.33 -3.70
C PHE A 25 7.11 -6.10 -4.98
N LEU A 26 7.03 -7.42 -4.92
CA LEU A 26 7.42 -8.33 -6.01
C LEU A 26 6.20 -8.95 -6.71
N ALA A 27 4.99 -8.63 -6.26
CA ALA A 27 3.75 -9.27 -6.69
C ALA A 27 3.46 -9.14 -8.20
N GLN A 28 3.94 -8.08 -8.84
CA GLN A 28 3.80 -7.87 -10.29
C GLN A 28 4.86 -8.60 -11.13
N LEU A 29 5.83 -9.31 -10.52
CA LEU A 29 6.76 -10.11 -11.29
C LEU A 29 6.03 -11.29 -11.94
N THR A 30 6.25 -11.47 -13.24
CA THR A 30 5.72 -12.60 -14.01
C THR A 30 6.43 -13.90 -13.66
N ASN A 31 5.78 -15.03 -13.91
CA ASN A 31 6.39 -16.36 -13.73
C ASN A 31 7.73 -16.50 -14.50
N GLU A 32 7.80 -16.00 -15.74
CA GLU A 32 9.01 -16.02 -16.56
C GLU A 32 10.18 -15.20 -16.00
N GLN A 33 9.87 -14.09 -15.32
CA GLN A 33 10.88 -13.31 -14.60
C GLN A 33 11.33 -14.06 -13.34
N LEU A 34 10.38 -14.62 -12.57
CA LEU A 34 10.65 -15.34 -11.32
C LEU A 34 11.50 -16.59 -11.55
N LYS A 35 11.34 -17.31 -12.66
CA LYS A 35 12.20 -18.46 -13.05
C LYS A 35 13.69 -18.12 -13.12
N LYS A 36 14.03 -16.83 -13.32
CA LYS A 36 15.41 -16.34 -13.45
C LYS A 36 15.96 -15.73 -12.17
N VAL A 37 15.21 -15.80 -11.06
CA VAL A 37 15.54 -15.13 -9.80
C VAL A 37 15.85 -16.14 -8.71
N ILE A 38 16.96 -15.90 -7.99
CA ILE A 38 17.32 -16.64 -6.77
C ILE A 38 17.06 -15.73 -5.56
N MET A 39 16.39 -16.27 -4.53
CA MET A 39 16.12 -15.57 -3.27
C MET A 39 16.81 -16.28 -2.08
N PRO A 40 18.10 -16.01 -1.81
CA PRO A 40 18.86 -16.74 -0.80
C PRO A 40 18.40 -16.48 0.63
N LEU A 41 17.61 -15.42 0.87
CA LEU A 41 17.15 -15.04 2.21
C LEU A 41 15.77 -15.63 2.58
N ALA A 42 15.16 -16.42 1.69
CA ALA A 42 13.81 -16.95 1.84
C ALA A 42 13.53 -17.62 3.20
N ASN A 43 14.50 -18.41 3.67
CA ASN A 43 14.37 -19.27 4.86
C ASN A 43 15.12 -18.72 6.09
N LEU A 44 15.53 -17.45 6.05
CA LEU A 44 16.30 -16.83 7.11
C LEU A 44 15.56 -15.63 7.69
N GLU A 45 15.60 -15.52 9.01
CA GLU A 45 15.16 -14.33 9.73
C GLU A 45 16.25 -13.27 9.74
N LYS A 46 15.83 -12.01 9.89
CA LYS A 46 16.75 -10.88 9.94
C LYS A 46 17.89 -11.06 10.96
N PRO A 47 17.66 -11.56 12.19
CA PRO A 47 18.74 -11.79 13.15
C PRO A 47 19.74 -12.84 12.68
N GLU A 48 19.27 -13.94 12.07
CA GLU A 48 20.13 -15.01 11.52
C GLU A 48 21.06 -14.43 10.44
N ILE A 49 20.54 -13.58 9.55
CA ILE A 49 21.34 -12.93 8.50
C ILE A 49 22.40 -12.00 9.08
N ARG A 50 22.07 -11.27 10.16
CA ARG A 50 23.02 -10.38 10.85
C ARG A 50 24.15 -11.18 11.51
N GLN A 51 23.81 -12.31 12.12
CA GLN A 51 24.79 -13.21 12.73
C GLN A 51 25.75 -13.77 11.67
N ILE A 52 25.22 -14.33 10.58
CA ILE A 52 26.05 -14.85 9.47
C ILE A 52 26.98 -13.76 8.93
N ALA A 53 26.48 -12.53 8.73
CA ALA A 53 27.30 -11.43 8.25
C ALA A 53 28.43 -11.04 9.23
N ALA A 54 28.18 -11.13 10.54
CA ALA A 54 29.18 -10.85 11.57
C ALA A 54 30.25 -11.95 11.65
N GLU A 55 29.84 -13.22 11.58
CA GLU A 55 30.74 -14.39 11.56
C GLU A 55 31.68 -14.37 10.35
N LEU A 56 31.17 -13.93 9.19
CA LEU A 56 31.95 -13.76 7.96
C LEU A 56 32.78 -12.45 7.92
N GLY A 57 32.70 -11.61 8.95
CA GLY A 57 33.45 -10.35 9.01
C GLY A 57 33.04 -9.32 7.95
N LEU A 58 31.78 -9.35 7.48
CA LEU A 58 31.32 -8.43 6.44
C LEU A 58 31.17 -7.00 6.98
N ALA A 59 31.69 -6.01 6.26
CA ALA A 59 31.56 -4.59 6.64
C ALA A 59 30.10 -4.11 6.80
N THR A 60 29.15 -4.80 6.17
CA THR A 60 27.72 -4.49 6.25
C THR A 60 27.01 -5.10 7.47
N ALA A 61 27.69 -5.92 8.29
CA ALA A 61 27.09 -6.65 9.40
C ALA A 61 26.34 -5.75 10.39
N SER A 62 26.88 -4.55 10.68
CA SER A 62 26.28 -3.55 11.59
C SER A 62 25.54 -2.41 10.87
N LYS A 63 25.58 -2.34 9.54
CA LYS A 63 24.96 -1.25 8.77
C LYS A 63 23.45 -1.26 8.94
N LYS A 64 22.82 -0.18 9.37
CA LYS A 64 21.36 -0.07 9.51
C LYS A 64 20.64 -0.37 8.18
N ASP A 65 19.42 -0.91 8.29
CA ASP A 65 18.57 -1.15 7.13
C ASP A 65 18.22 0.20 6.47
N SER A 66 18.20 0.24 5.13
CA SER A 66 17.71 1.40 4.40
C SER A 66 16.23 1.63 4.69
N THR A 67 15.87 2.87 4.99
CA THR A 67 14.48 3.31 5.17
C THR A 67 14.11 4.31 4.08
N GLY A 68 12.81 4.40 3.76
CA GLY A 68 12.31 5.26 2.68
C GLY A 68 12.56 4.71 1.28
N ILE A 69 12.37 5.57 0.27
CA ILE A 69 12.56 5.22 -1.15
C ILE A 69 14.06 5.30 -1.48
N CYS A 70 14.58 4.27 -2.16
CA CYS A 70 16.01 4.05 -2.38
C CYS A 70 16.81 5.27 -2.87
N PHE A 71 16.25 6.06 -3.80
CA PHE A 71 16.96 7.23 -4.38
C PHE A 71 16.79 8.53 -3.57
N ILE A 72 15.84 8.57 -2.63
CA ILE A 72 15.60 9.73 -1.76
C ILE A 72 16.45 9.63 -0.50
N GLY A 73 16.56 8.42 0.06
CA GLY A 73 17.19 8.17 1.36
C GLY A 73 16.36 8.72 2.53
N GLU A 74 17.03 8.95 3.67
CA GLU A 74 16.41 9.49 4.89
C GLU A 74 16.22 11.02 4.82
N ARG A 75 15.42 11.50 3.86
CA ARG A 75 15.08 12.93 3.70
C ARG A 75 13.61 13.19 4.00
N ASN A 76 13.29 14.45 4.28
CA ASN A 76 11.90 14.89 4.36
C ASN A 76 11.23 14.73 2.99
N PHE A 77 10.29 13.79 2.88
CA PHE A 77 9.65 13.43 1.62
C PHE A 77 8.87 14.60 0.99
N GLY A 78 8.22 15.43 1.80
CA GLY A 78 7.51 16.63 1.33
C GLY A 78 8.46 17.64 0.68
N GLN A 79 9.59 17.93 1.32
CA GLN A 79 10.63 18.80 0.75
C GLN A 79 11.24 18.20 -0.53
N PHE A 80 11.41 16.88 -0.58
CA PHE A 80 11.90 16.22 -1.79
C PHE A 80 10.93 16.44 -2.96
N LEU A 81 9.63 16.19 -2.76
CA LEU A 81 8.61 16.36 -3.78
C LEU A 81 8.48 17.80 -4.27
N GLN A 82 8.68 18.80 -3.39
CA GLN A 82 8.63 20.23 -3.77
C GLN A 82 9.66 20.64 -4.82
N ASN A 83 10.74 19.86 -5.01
CA ASN A 83 11.71 20.12 -6.08
C ASN A 83 11.17 19.77 -7.48
N TYR A 84 10.10 18.98 -7.56
CA TYR A 84 9.57 18.44 -8.82
C TYR A 84 8.10 18.81 -9.05
N ILE A 85 7.32 18.92 -7.98
CA ILE A 85 5.91 19.30 -8.00
C ILE A 85 5.81 20.64 -7.27
N PRO A 86 5.44 21.74 -7.95
CA PRO A 86 5.27 23.03 -7.29
C PRO A 86 4.22 22.95 -6.19
N ALA A 87 4.55 23.49 -5.02
CA ALA A 87 3.60 23.64 -3.93
C ALA A 87 2.49 24.62 -4.35
N GLN A 88 1.24 24.16 -4.35
CA GLN A 88 0.07 24.97 -4.62
C GLN A 88 -0.83 24.95 -3.40
N GLU A 89 -0.93 26.08 -2.71
CA GLU A 89 -1.78 26.18 -1.53
C GLU A 89 -3.24 25.92 -1.91
N GLY A 90 -3.92 25.13 -1.08
CA GLY A 90 -5.31 24.75 -1.27
C GLY A 90 -6.06 24.64 0.06
N ASP A 91 -7.35 24.35 -0.03
CA ASP A 91 -8.24 24.34 1.13
C ASP A 91 -8.36 22.93 1.72
N ILE A 92 -8.33 22.87 3.06
CA ILE A 92 -8.71 21.66 3.79
C ILE A 92 -10.19 21.80 4.15
N VAL A 93 -11.02 20.87 3.67
CA VAL A 93 -12.47 20.88 3.86
C VAL A 93 -12.89 19.66 4.68
N ASP A 94 -13.66 19.90 5.74
CA ASP A 94 -14.33 18.82 6.48
C ASP A 94 -15.48 18.27 5.65
N ILE A 95 -15.38 17.01 5.25
CA ILE A 95 -16.35 16.35 4.36
C ILE A 95 -17.74 16.22 5.00
N THR A 96 -17.84 16.28 6.33
CA THR A 96 -19.09 16.10 7.07
C THR A 96 -19.91 17.37 7.15
N THR A 97 -19.23 18.52 7.21
CA THR A 97 -19.87 19.85 7.32
C THR A 97 -19.75 20.67 6.04
N ASN A 98 -18.93 20.22 5.10
CA ASN A 98 -18.50 20.94 3.90
C ASN A 98 -17.89 22.33 4.21
N LYS A 99 -17.32 22.49 5.42
CA LYS A 99 -16.68 23.74 5.83
C LYS A 99 -15.18 23.67 5.66
N LYS A 100 -14.60 24.79 5.25
CA LYS A 100 -13.16 24.99 5.31
C LYS A 100 -12.70 24.98 6.77
N VAL A 101 -11.75 24.10 7.06
CA VAL A 101 -11.16 23.93 8.40
C VAL A 101 -9.67 24.29 8.45
N GLY A 102 -9.04 24.47 7.28
CA GLY A 102 -7.63 24.85 7.21
C GLY A 102 -7.15 25.05 5.78
N LYS A 103 -5.82 25.06 5.62
CA LYS A 103 -5.11 25.15 4.35
C LYS A 103 -4.00 24.10 4.30
N HIS A 104 -3.66 23.65 3.09
CA HIS A 104 -2.58 22.71 2.85
C HIS A 104 -1.62 23.23 1.77
N VAL A 105 -0.42 22.67 1.70
CA VAL A 105 0.66 23.15 0.80
C VAL A 105 0.64 22.53 -0.60
N GLY A 106 -0.44 21.83 -0.95
CA GLY A 106 -0.60 21.03 -2.19
C GLY A 106 -1.21 19.66 -1.92
N SER A 107 -2.18 19.24 -2.71
CA SER A 107 -2.95 18.01 -2.46
C SER A 107 -2.08 16.75 -2.55
N PHE A 108 -1.08 16.74 -3.42
CA PHE A 108 -0.14 15.64 -3.63
C PHE A 108 0.73 15.27 -2.41
N TYR A 109 0.83 16.14 -1.39
CA TYR A 109 1.63 15.88 -0.19
C TYR A 109 0.87 15.13 0.90
N TYR A 110 -0.38 14.74 0.63
CA TYR A 110 -1.27 14.10 1.58
C TYR A 110 -1.70 12.74 1.06
N THR A 111 -1.85 11.78 1.96
CA THR A 111 -2.31 10.42 1.64
C THR A 111 -3.56 10.12 2.45
N ILE A 112 -4.49 9.35 1.87
CA ILE A 112 -5.71 8.92 2.58
C ILE A 112 -5.31 8.19 3.88
N GLY A 113 -6.03 8.49 4.97
CA GLY A 113 -5.75 8.02 6.32
C GLY A 113 -4.64 8.80 7.06
N GLN A 114 -4.02 9.80 6.43
CA GLN A 114 -3.01 10.63 7.09
C GLN A 114 -3.64 11.53 8.17
N ARG A 115 -3.05 11.52 9.36
CA ARG A 115 -3.41 12.40 10.49
C ARG A 115 -2.43 13.56 10.70
N LYS A 116 -1.12 13.29 10.58
CA LYS A 116 -0.07 14.25 10.89
C LYS A 116 0.14 15.23 9.72
N GLY A 117 0.59 16.45 10.01
CA GLY A 117 0.90 17.45 8.99
C GLY A 117 -0.29 18.22 8.41
N LEU A 118 -1.50 18.03 8.97
CA LEU A 118 -2.70 18.78 8.60
C LEU A 118 -2.78 20.16 9.24
N ASN A 119 -2.01 20.41 10.31
CA ASN A 119 -2.01 21.68 11.07
C ASN A 119 -3.39 22.16 11.56
N LEU A 120 -4.34 21.23 11.74
CA LEU A 120 -5.68 21.49 12.29
C LEU A 120 -5.67 21.50 13.83
N GLY A 121 -4.69 22.18 14.42
CA GLY A 121 -4.61 22.34 15.88
C GLY A 121 -5.81 23.13 16.42
N GLY A 122 -6.27 22.78 17.62
CA GLY A 122 -7.43 23.45 18.25
C GLY A 122 -8.79 22.84 17.92
N MET A 123 -8.85 21.82 17.06
CA MET A 123 -10.07 21.02 16.87
C MET A 123 -10.36 20.15 18.10
N SER A 124 -11.64 19.89 18.36
CA SER A 124 -12.10 19.07 19.50
C SER A 124 -11.66 17.61 19.42
N GLU A 125 -11.34 17.13 18.22
CA GLU A 125 -10.90 15.76 17.98
C GLU A 125 -9.92 15.67 16.78
N PRO A 126 -9.19 14.55 16.63
CA PRO A 126 -8.31 14.34 15.49
C PRO A 126 -9.06 14.25 14.17
N TYR A 127 -8.44 14.76 13.11
CA TYR A 127 -8.92 14.63 11.73
C TYR A 127 -7.96 13.78 10.91
N TYR A 128 -8.52 13.13 9.89
CA TYR A 128 -7.81 12.26 8.96
C TYR A 128 -8.16 12.65 7.52
N VAL A 129 -7.17 12.64 6.63
CA VAL A 129 -7.41 12.79 5.19
C VAL A 129 -8.29 11.64 4.73
N CYS A 130 -9.44 11.95 4.13
CA CYS A 130 -10.34 10.95 3.57
C CYS A 130 -10.44 11.04 2.04
N GLY A 131 -9.91 12.10 1.43
CA GLY A 131 -10.06 12.32 0.00
C GLY A 131 -9.34 13.54 -0.54
N HIS A 132 -9.32 13.67 -1.86
CA HIS A 132 -8.74 14.79 -2.60
C HIS A 132 -9.68 15.21 -3.73
N ASN A 133 -9.70 16.51 -4.03
CA ASN A 133 -10.18 17.02 -5.32
C ASN A 133 -9.01 17.72 -5.99
N ILE A 134 -8.33 17.03 -6.89
CA ILE A 134 -7.13 17.55 -7.58
C ILE A 134 -7.48 18.76 -8.47
N LYS A 135 -8.68 18.77 -9.08
CA LYS A 135 -9.11 19.86 -9.96
C LYS A 135 -9.32 21.17 -9.21
N GLU A 136 -9.92 21.09 -8.02
CA GLU A 136 -10.17 22.26 -7.16
C GLU A 136 -9.06 22.50 -6.13
N ASN A 137 -8.02 21.66 -6.13
CA ASN A 137 -6.95 21.65 -5.13
C ASN A 137 -7.48 21.64 -3.69
N ILE A 138 -8.35 20.68 -3.38
CA ILE A 138 -8.94 20.48 -2.04
C ILE A 138 -8.43 19.18 -1.44
N VAL A 139 -8.14 19.20 -0.14
CA VAL A 139 -7.96 18.00 0.69
C VAL A 139 -9.20 17.83 1.58
N TYR A 140 -9.90 16.71 1.43
CA TYR A 140 -11.02 16.37 2.29
C TYR A 140 -10.54 15.66 3.55
N VAL A 141 -11.05 16.08 4.69
CA VAL A 141 -10.77 15.47 5.99
C VAL A 141 -12.06 15.05 6.68
N ALA A 142 -11.99 14.00 7.50
CA ALA A 142 -13.07 13.56 8.36
C ALA A 142 -12.60 13.52 9.82
N PRO A 143 -13.47 13.88 10.79
CA PRO A 143 -13.16 13.72 12.21
C PRO A 143 -13.08 12.24 12.60
N SER A 144 -12.34 11.94 13.67
CA SER A 144 -12.15 10.57 14.18
C SER A 144 -13.47 9.86 14.55
N SER A 145 -14.48 10.63 14.95
CA SER A 145 -15.84 10.19 15.23
C SER A 145 -16.64 9.77 13.99
N ARG A 146 -16.10 10.01 12.79
CA ARG A 146 -16.73 9.73 11.50
C ARG A 146 -15.86 8.82 10.61
N PRO A 147 -15.48 7.63 11.08
CA PRO A 147 -14.58 6.74 10.35
C PRO A 147 -15.20 6.17 9.06
N GLU A 148 -16.52 6.28 8.86
CA GLU A 148 -17.22 5.84 7.66
C GLU A 148 -16.64 6.41 6.36
N TYR A 149 -16.08 7.63 6.40
CA TYR A 149 -15.47 8.28 5.24
C TYR A 149 -14.11 7.70 4.82
N LEU A 150 -13.50 6.88 5.69
CA LEU A 150 -12.24 6.19 5.41
C LEU A 150 -12.45 4.75 4.94
N TYR A 151 -13.67 4.23 5.01
CA TYR A 151 -13.95 2.82 4.69
C TYR A 151 -14.39 2.63 3.24
N SER A 152 -13.92 1.53 2.66
CA SER A 152 -14.47 0.91 1.45
C SER A 152 -14.74 -0.56 1.74
N ASP A 153 -15.55 -1.21 0.90
CA ASP A 153 -15.81 -2.66 0.94
C ASP A 153 -15.51 -3.36 -0.39
N SER A 154 -15.22 -2.59 -1.42
CA SER A 154 -14.86 -3.11 -2.73
C SER A 154 -14.05 -2.10 -3.54
N LEU A 155 -13.33 -2.59 -4.54
CA LEU A 155 -12.53 -1.79 -5.44
C LEU A 155 -12.50 -2.34 -6.86
N ILE A 156 -12.14 -1.48 -7.80
CA ILE A 156 -11.68 -1.86 -9.14
C ILE A 156 -10.17 -1.64 -9.19
N ALA A 157 -9.44 -2.61 -9.73
CA ALA A 157 -8.01 -2.54 -9.95
C ALA A 157 -7.65 -2.96 -11.38
N SER A 158 -6.59 -2.36 -11.91
CA SER A 158 -6.09 -2.62 -13.26
C SER A 158 -4.65 -3.10 -13.29
N GLY A 159 -4.26 -3.65 -14.45
CA GLY A 159 -2.91 -4.16 -14.68
C GLY A 159 -2.58 -5.34 -13.77
N TYR A 160 -3.58 -6.19 -13.50
CA TYR A 160 -3.38 -7.33 -12.62
C TYR A 160 -2.40 -8.32 -13.24
N THR A 161 -1.54 -8.89 -12.40
CA THR A 161 -0.67 -10.01 -12.76
C THR A 161 -0.99 -11.17 -11.85
N PHE A 162 -1.14 -12.37 -12.42
CA PHE A 162 -1.13 -13.61 -11.67
C PHE A 162 0.16 -14.36 -11.96
N ASN A 163 0.99 -14.53 -10.92
CA ASN A 163 2.25 -15.25 -10.98
C ASN A 163 2.12 -16.69 -10.45
N ASN A 164 1.02 -16.98 -9.74
CA ASN A 164 0.54 -18.31 -9.39
C ASN A 164 -0.86 -18.50 -10.00
N ASN A 165 -1.05 -19.54 -10.82
CA ASN A 165 -2.34 -19.83 -11.44
C ASN A 165 -3.15 -20.89 -10.67
N GLU A 166 -2.51 -21.61 -9.75
CA GLU A 166 -3.14 -22.64 -8.92
C GLU A 166 -3.31 -22.16 -7.48
N PHE A 167 -4.51 -21.65 -7.18
CA PHE A 167 -4.90 -21.13 -5.87
C PHE A 167 -6.36 -21.39 -5.54
N ASP A 168 -6.67 -21.51 -4.26
CA ASP A 168 -8.06 -21.64 -3.79
C ASP A 168 -8.74 -20.27 -3.73
N LYS A 169 -9.73 -20.07 -4.59
CA LYS A 169 -10.54 -18.84 -4.65
C LYS A 169 -11.32 -18.57 -3.35
N ASN A 170 -11.56 -19.59 -2.53
CA ASN A 170 -12.29 -19.45 -1.27
C ASN A 170 -11.38 -19.08 -0.08
N ASN A 171 -10.05 -19.13 -0.26
CA ASN A 171 -9.06 -18.84 0.76
C ASN A 171 -8.26 -17.56 0.47
N LEU A 172 -8.78 -16.70 -0.41
CA LEU A 172 -8.06 -15.51 -0.84
C LEU A 172 -8.03 -14.44 0.25
N THR A 173 -6.86 -13.87 0.41
CA THR A 173 -6.64 -12.66 1.19
C THR A 173 -5.89 -11.62 0.38
N ALA A 174 -5.91 -10.36 0.82
CA ALA A 174 -5.14 -9.30 0.22
C ALA A 174 -4.54 -8.33 1.23
N LYS A 175 -3.47 -7.66 0.80
CA LYS A 175 -2.90 -6.46 1.44
C LYS A 175 -3.11 -5.28 0.51
N PHE A 176 -3.61 -4.17 1.04
CA PHE A 176 -3.71 -2.88 0.34
C PHE A 176 -2.52 -1.96 0.63
N ARG A 177 -1.73 -2.30 1.65
CA ARG A 177 -0.51 -1.60 2.04
C ARG A 177 0.51 -2.57 2.62
N TYR A 178 1.78 -2.24 2.47
CA TYR A 178 2.87 -3.01 3.06
C TYR A 178 2.72 -3.11 4.59
N ARG A 179 2.94 -4.31 5.16
CA ARG A 179 2.77 -4.65 6.58
C ARG A 179 1.34 -4.56 7.13
N GLN A 180 0.33 -4.45 6.26
CA GLN A 180 -1.04 -4.72 6.69
C GLN A 180 -1.19 -6.20 7.02
N LYS A 181 -2.06 -6.50 8.00
CA LYS A 181 -2.61 -7.85 8.15
C LYS A 181 -3.43 -8.21 6.91
N ASP A 182 -3.45 -9.50 6.61
CA ASP A 182 -4.23 -10.03 5.50
C ASP A 182 -5.72 -9.82 5.73
N ILE A 183 -6.42 -9.38 4.67
CA ILE A 183 -7.86 -9.14 4.68
C ILE A 183 -8.51 -10.15 3.74
N PRO A 184 -9.51 -10.93 4.18
CA PRO A 184 -10.24 -11.84 3.31
C PRO A 184 -10.88 -11.08 2.14
N VAL A 185 -10.69 -11.60 0.92
CA VAL A 185 -11.22 -10.99 -0.31
C VAL A 185 -11.83 -12.02 -1.25
N SER A 186 -12.63 -11.54 -2.19
CA SER A 186 -13.02 -12.26 -3.40
C SER A 186 -12.64 -11.44 -4.63
N ILE A 187 -12.30 -12.12 -5.73
CA ILE A 187 -11.88 -11.50 -6.99
C ILE A 187 -12.85 -11.92 -8.09
N GLU A 188 -13.35 -10.93 -8.82
CA GLU A 188 -14.13 -11.09 -10.04
C GLU A 188 -13.35 -10.45 -11.20
N ILE A 189 -13.10 -11.22 -12.26
CA ILE A 189 -12.45 -10.68 -13.47
C ILE A 189 -13.52 -9.99 -14.31
N LEU A 190 -13.38 -8.68 -14.51
CA LEU A 190 -14.32 -7.90 -15.31
C LEU A 190 -13.97 -7.97 -16.80
N ASN A 191 -12.68 -7.91 -17.12
CA ASN A 191 -12.12 -8.01 -18.47
C ASN A 191 -10.60 -8.27 -18.39
N ASP A 192 -9.93 -8.32 -19.55
CA ASP A 192 -8.49 -8.60 -19.66
C ASP A 192 -7.57 -7.60 -18.92
N GLN A 193 -8.09 -6.44 -18.50
CA GLN A 193 -7.31 -5.37 -17.88
C GLN A 193 -7.74 -5.09 -16.44
N GLN A 194 -8.94 -5.51 -16.02
CA GLN A 194 -9.55 -5.07 -14.78
C GLN A 194 -10.19 -6.21 -13.98
N ILE A 195 -10.07 -6.07 -12.66
CA ILE A 195 -10.70 -6.94 -11.67
C ILE A 195 -11.52 -6.10 -10.69
N LYS A 196 -12.65 -6.64 -10.24
CA LYS A 196 -13.37 -6.19 -9.05
C LYS A 196 -12.92 -7.04 -7.87
N VAL A 197 -12.59 -6.39 -6.76
CA VAL A 197 -12.21 -7.07 -5.52
C VAL A 197 -13.17 -6.66 -4.43
N SER A 198 -13.77 -7.62 -3.73
CA SER A 198 -14.72 -7.38 -2.65
C SER A 198 -14.19 -7.89 -1.32
N TYR A 199 -14.33 -7.08 -0.27
CA TYR A 199 -13.86 -7.31 1.10
C TYR A 199 -14.93 -6.84 2.10
N PRO A 200 -15.99 -7.64 2.34
CA PRO A 200 -17.18 -7.22 3.11
C PRO A 200 -16.89 -6.79 4.56
N SER A 201 -15.77 -7.21 5.14
CA SER A 201 -15.33 -6.76 6.47
C SER A 201 -14.94 -5.27 6.53
N LYS A 202 -14.91 -4.61 5.37
CA LYS A 202 -14.42 -3.24 5.14
C LYS A 202 -12.93 -3.09 5.42
N SER A 203 -12.31 -2.14 4.72
CA SER A 203 -10.92 -1.76 4.94
C SER A 203 -10.80 -0.24 5.00
N SER A 204 -9.98 0.25 5.93
CA SER A 204 -9.75 1.67 6.14
C SER A 204 -8.59 2.17 5.29
N ALA A 205 -8.75 3.36 4.71
CA ALA A 205 -7.72 4.09 3.99
C ALA A 205 -7.08 3.29 2.84
N VAL A 206 -7.88 2.47 2.16
CA VAL A 206 -7.51 1.97 0.83
C VAL A 206 -7.32 3.19 -0.08
N THR A 207 -6.27 3.19 -0.90
CA THR A 207 -5.81 4.40 -1.60
C THR A 207 -5.59 4.10 -3.08
N PRO A 208 -6.31 4.76 -4.01
CA PRO A 208 -6.02 4.68 -5.44
C PRO A 208 -4.55 5.00 -5.77
N GLY A 209 -4.00 4.29 -6.75
CA GLY A 209 -2.58 4.33 -7.13
C GLY A 209 -1.67 3.46 -6.27
N GLN A 210 -2.13 2.95 -5.11
CA GLN A 210 -1.42 1.90 -4.39
C GLN A 210 -1.67 0.52 -5.00
N GLN A 211 -0.83 -0.44 -4.61
CA GLN A 211 -0.95 -1.83 -5.03
C GLN A 211 -1.91 -2.59 -4.09
N ILE A 212 -2.72 -3.46 -4.68
CA ILE A 212 -3.32 -4.58 -3.97
C ILE A 212 -2.54 -5.84 -4.30
N VAL A 213 -2.23 -6.66 -3.28
CA VAL A 213 -1.50 -7.92 -3.44
C VAL A 213 -2.30 -9.05 -2.84
N PHE A 214 -2.47 -10.11 -3.61
CA PHE A 214 -3.32 -11.27 -3.31
C PHE A 214 -2.50 -12.45 -2.81
N TYR A 215 -3.08 -13.21 -1.88
CA TYR A 215 -2.45 -14.38 -1.28
C TYR A 215 -3.44 -15.53 -1.08
N ASP A 216 -2.92 -16.75 -1.20
CA ASP A 216 -3.53 -18.01 -0.77
C ASP A 216 -2.56 -18.68 0.21
N GLY A 217 -2.79 -18.47 1.51
CA GLY A 217 -1.80 -18.74 2.54
C GLY A 217 -0.46 -18.06 2.25
N ASP A 218 0.60 -18.84 2.08
CA ASP A 218 1.95 -18.33 1.77
C ASP A 218 2.16 -18.03 0.29
N LYS A 219 1.30 -18.49 -0.62
CA LYS A 219 1.42 -18.20 -2.05
C LYS A 219 1.07 -16.74 -2.29
N CYS A 220 2.00 -15.98 -2.86
CA CYS A 220 1.67 -14.67 -3.42
C CYS A 220 1.08 -14.91 -4.80
N ILE A 221 -0.21 -14.63 -4.96
CA ILE A 221 -0.92 -14.90 -6.23
C ILE A 221 -0.57 -13.86 -7.28
N GLY A 222 -0.33 -12.63 -6.83
CA GLY A 222 0.10 -11.52 -7.64
C GLY A 222 -0.52 -10.23 -7.14
N GLY A 223 -0.67 -9.23 -8.00
CA GLY A 223 -1.17 -7.93 -7.58
C GLY A 223 -1.67 -7.08 -8.73
N ALA A 224 -2.25 -5.94 -8.39
CA ALA A 224 -2.84 -4.97 -9.32
C ALA A 224 -2.75 -3.55 -8.74
N THR A 225 -2.96 -2.55 -9.58
CA THR A 225 -3.04 -1.15 -9.14
C THR A 225 -4.48 -0.78 -8.84
N ILE A 226 -4.74 -0.21 -7.67
CA ILE A 226 -6.07 0.20 -7.24
C ILE A 226 -6.48 1.46 -8.00
N ASP A 227 -7.62 1.43 -8.70
CA ASP A 227 -8.11 2.58 -9.49
C ASP A 227 -9.27 3.29 -8.80
N GLU A 228 -10.27 2.52 -8.36
CA GLU A 228 -11.53 3.05 -7.84
C GLU A 228 -11.98 2.30 -6.60
N LEU A 229 -12.63 2.99 -5.66
CA LEU A 229 -13.16 2.40 -4.43
C LEU A 229 -14.67 2.57 -4.36
N PHE A 230 -15.30 1.62 -3.69
CA PHE A 230 -16.74 1.55 -3.51
C PHE A 230 -17.09 1.22 -2.06
N ILE A 231 -18.27 1.67 -1.66
CA ILE A 231 -18.91 1.31 -0.40
C ILE A 231 -20.40 1.06 -0.67
N ASN A 232 -20.90 -0.12 -0.31
CA ASN A 232 -22.26 -0.59 -0.60
C ASN A 232 -22.64 -0.37 -2.09
N ASP A 233 -21.78 -0.81 -3.00
CA ASP A 233 -21.89 -0.64 -4.47
C ASP A 233 -21.95 0.80 -4.98
N ARG A 234 -21.65 1.80 -4.13
CA ARG A 234 -21.55 3.21 -4.52
C ARG A 234 -20.10 3.61 -4.64
N LYS A 235 -19.72 4.17 -5.79
CA LYS A 235 -18.39 4.73 -6.01
C LYS A 235 -18.11 5.85 -5.01
N ILE A 236 -16.94 5.81 -4.39
CA ILE A 236 -16.45 6.90 -3.55
C ILE A 236 -15.89 7.99 -4.48
N THR A 237 -16.54 9.15 -4.52
CA THR A 237 -16.27 10.21 -5.52
C THR A 237 -15.31 11.30 -5.04
N TYR A 238 -14.89 11.25 -3.79
CA TYR A 238 -14.06 12.28 -3.16
C TYR A 238 -12.58 11.89 -3.06
N LEU A 239 -12.14 10.82 -3.73
CA LEU A 239 -10.78 10.29 -3.65
C LEU A 239 -9.83 10.92 -4.68
#